data_AF-A0A726Z1E7-F1
#
_entry.id   AF-A0A726Z1E7-F1
#
_cell.length_a   1.000
_cell.length_b   1.000
_cell.length_c   1.000
_cell.angle_alpha   90.00
_cell.angle_beta   90.00
_cell.angle_gamma   90.00
#
_symmetry.space_group_name_H-M   'P 1'
#
loop_
_entity.id
_entity.type
_entity.pdbx_description
1 polymer ?
#
loop_
_entity_poly.entity_id
_entity_poly.type
_entity_poly.pdbx_seq_one_letter_code
_entity_poly.pdbx_strand_id
1 'polypeptide(L)'
;MLIKSKSDLTPGITANKSLPTPEQMMVVYTELEAVVDRADRNTRHNQKAQALEPVRSWINAGKRRAMEQINKRGAGANETN
;
A
#
# COMPACT_ATOMS: atom_id res chain seq x y z
N MET A 1 -1.16 11.41 -29.28
CA MET A 1 0.29 11.41 -28.96
C MET A 1 0.78 9.97 -29.13
N LEU A 2 1.55 9.69 -30.18
CA LEU A 2 2.07 8.34 -30.45
C LEU A 2 3.45 8.19 -29.78
N ILE A 3 3.55 7.30 -28.81
CA ILE A 3 4.80 6.93 -28.13
C ILE A 3 5.64 6.14 -29.14
N LYS A 4 6.81 6.66 -29.54
CA LYS A 4 7.64 6.09 -30.60
C LYS A 4 8.91 5.42 -30.10
N SER A 5 9.31 5.64 -28.84
CA SER A 5 10.53 5.06 -28.28
C SER A 5 10.42 4.75 -26.77
N LYS A 6 11.20 3.79 -26.26
CA LYS A 6 11.30 3.51 -24.81
C LYS A 6 11.78 4.73 -24.01
N SER A 7 12.51 5.65 -24.65
CA SER A 7 12.97 6.90 -24.06
C SER A 7 11.85 7.94 -23.83
N ASP A 8 10.69 7.77 -24.47
CA ASP A 8 9.51 8.61 -24.21
C ASP A 8 8.76 8.21 -22.92
N LEU A 9 9.04 7.00 -22.39
CA LEU A 9 8.49 6.50 -21.12
C LEU A 9 9.34 6.91 -19.91
N THR A 10 10.61 7.26 -20.14
CA THR A 10 11.56 7.54 -19.06
C THR A 10 11.16 8.72 -18.16
N PRO A 11 10.67 9.88 -18.66
CA PRO A 11 10.31 11.00 -17.79
C PRO A 11 9.18 10.65 -16.81
N GLY A 12 8.17 9.90 -17.26
CA GLY A 12 7.06 9.44 -16.41
C GLY A 12 7.48 8.41 -15.35
N ILE A 13 8.45 7.56 -15.67
CA ILE A 13 9.04 6.60 -14.71
C ILE A 13 9.97 7.31 -13.72
N THR A 14 10.67 8.36 -14.16
CA THR A 14 11.64 9.13 -13.37
C THR A 14 10.96 10.12 -12.41
N ALA A 15 9.74 10.57 -12.70
CA ALA A 15 8.96 11.42 -11.81
C ALA A 15 8.49 10.69 -10.52
N ASN A 16 8.56 9.36 -10.49
CA ASN A 16 8.15 8.52 -9.37
C ASN A 16 9.34 8.13 -8.46
N LYS A 17 10.34 9.01 -8.34
CA LYS A 17 11.63 8.73 -7.69
C LYS A 17 11.57 8.73 -6.16
N SER A 18 10.56 9.34 -5.54
CA SER A 18 10.38 9.22 -4.09
C SER A 18 9.62 7.95 -3.80
N LEU A 19 10.27 7.01 -3.12
CA LEU A 19 9.55 5.90 -2.49
C LEU A 19 8.46 6.51 -1.59
N PRO A 20 7.21 6.01 -1.65
CA PRO A 20 6.14 6.51 -0.81
C PRO A 20 6.53 6.42 0.67
N THR A 21 6.20 7.46 1.44
CA THR A 21 6.51 7.46 2.87
C THR A 21 5.73 6.35 3.59
N PRO A 22 6.18 5.88 4.77
CA PRO A 22 5.43 4.91 5.55
C PRO A 22 3.97 5.33 5.83
N GLU A 23 3.72 6.62 6.02
CA GLU A 23 2.38 7.19 6.20
C GLU A 23 1.55 7.09 4.93
N GLN A 24 2.13 7.42 3.77
CA GLN A 24 1.46 7.26 2.48
C GLN A 24 1.15 5.79 2.19
N MET A 25 2.06 4.87 2.53
CA MET A 25 1.83 3.44 2.43
C MET A 25 0.67 2.98 3.34
N MET A 26 0.57 3.53 4.55
CA MET A 26 -0.53 3.24 5.47
C MET A 26 -1.89 3.67 4.90
N VAL A 27 -1.96 4.85 4.28
CA VAL A 27 -3.17 5.32 3.60
C VAL A 27 -3.58 4.35 2.49
N VAL A 28 -2.64 3.98 1.62
CA VAL A 28 -2.89 3.03 0.52
C VAL A 28 -3.41 1.69 1.03
N TYR A 29 -2.78 1.11 2.05
CA TYR A 29 -3.25 -0.17 2.60
C TYR A 29 -4.64 -0.07 3.25
N THR A 30 -4.96 1.07 3.84
CA THR A 30 -6.29 1.30 4.44
C THR A 30 -7.37 1.45 3.37
N GLU A 31 -7.07 2.14 2.27
CA GLU A 31 -7.98 2.24 1.12
C GLU A 31 -8.20 0.88 0.45
N LEU A 32 -7.13 0.09 0.28
CA LEU A 32 -7.22 -1.27 -0.27
C LEU A 32 -8.08 -2.20 0.60
N GLU A 33 -7.95 -2.11 1.93
CA GLU A 33 -8.79 -2.87 2.85
C GLU A 33 -10.28 -2.52 2.66
N ALA A 34 -10.61 -1.23 2.58
CA ALA A 34 -11.99 -0.79 2.37
C ALA A 34 -12.58 -1.30 1.04
N VAL A 35 -11.77 -1.41 -0.02
CA VAL A 35 -12.18 -2.01 -1.30
C VAL A 35 -12.46 -3.50 -1.13
N VAL A 36 -11.56 -4.23 -0.46
CA VAL A 36 -11.72 -5.67 -0.20
C VAL A 36 -12.97 -5.92 0.65
N ASP A 37 -13.21 -5.12 1.68
CA ASP A 37 -14.40 -5.26 2.53
C ASP A 37 -15.70 -4.95 1.79
N ARG A 38 -15.68 -3.97 0.88
CA ARG A 38 -16.83 -3.72 0.01
C ARG A 38 -17.09 -4.89 -0.94
N ALA A 39 -16.03 -5.48 -1.49
CA ALA A 39 -16.14 -6.67 -2.34
C ALA A 39 -16.71 -7.86 -1.56
N ASP A 40 -16.23 -8.09 -0.35
CA ASP A 40 -16.70 -9.16 0.55
C ASP A 40 -18.20 -9.03 0.86
N ARG A 41 -18.66 -7.82 1.23
CA ARG A 41 -20.10 -7.55 1.47
C ARG A 41 -20.98 -7.79 0.25
N ASN A 42 -20.45 -7.52 -0.95
CA ASN A 42 -21.16 -7.79 -2.21
C ASN A 42 -21.18 -9.29 -2.56
N THR A 43 -20.32 -10.09 -1.93
CA THR A 43 -20.26 -11.55 -2.11
C THR A 43 -20.94 -12.26 -0.95
N ARG A 44 -22.24 -12.51 -1.06
CA ARG A 44 -23.10 -13.20 -0.07
C ARG A 44 -22.69 -14.64 0.34
N HIS A 45 -21.52 -15.15 -0.05
CA HIS A 45 -21.13 -16.55 0.14
C HIS A 45 -19.80 -16.66 0.89
N ASN A 46 -19.78 -17.41 1.99
CA ASN A 46 -18.60 -17.65 2.83
C ASN A 46 -17.37 -18.18 2.07
N GLN A 47 -17.57 -18.89 0.96
CA GLN A 47 -16.48 -19.37 0.10
C GLN A 47 -15.72 -18.22 -0.59
N LYS A 48 -16.41 -17.12 -0.91
CA LYS A 48 -15.79 -15.93 -1.50
C LYS A 48 -15.05 -15.11 -0.45
N ALA A 49 -15.56 -15.04 0.77
CA ALA A 49 -14.85 -14.46 1.91
C ALA A 49 -13.52 -15.18 2.17
N GLN A 50 -13.53 -16.53 2.17
CA GLN A 50 -12.30 -17.34 2.30
C GLN A 50 -11.28 -17.08 1.18
N ALA A 51 -11.74 -16.82 -0.05
CA ALA A 51 -10.86 -16.49 -1.16
C ALA A 51 -10.17 -15.12 -1.02
N LEU A 52 -10.72 -14.21 -0.20
CA LEU A 52 -10.15 -12.89 0.06
C LEU A 52 -9.16 -12.88 1.24
N GLU A 53 -9.12 -13.93 2.05
CA GLU A 53 -8.21 -14.04 3.21
C GLU A 53 -6.72 -13.84 2.87
N PRO A 54 -6.17 -14.41 1.77
CA PRO A 54 -4.79 -14.12 1.39
C PRO A 54 -4.53 -12.63 1.12
N VAL A 55 -5.50 -11.93 0.53
CA VAL A 55 -5.41 -10.50 0.23
C VAL A 55 -5.44 -9.69 1.52
N ARG A 56 -6.36 -10.02 2.45
CA ARG A 56 -6.43 -9.40 3.79
C ARG A 56 -5.13 -9.59 4.58
N SER A 57 -4.58 -10.80 4.58
CA SER A 57 -3.31 -11.11 5.23
C SER A 57 -2.15 -10.26 4.66
N TRP A 58 -2.09 -10.13 3.33
CA TRP A 58 -1.08 -9.30 2.68
C TRP A 58 -1.21 -7.80 3.03
N ILE A 59 -2.43 -7.27 3.05
CA ILE A 59 -2.71 -5.88 3.47
C ILE A 59 -2.27 -5.66 4.92
N ASN A 60 -2.62 -6.56 5.83
CA ASN A 60 -2.27 -6.47 7.25
C ASN A 60 -0.74 -6.51 7.47
N ALA A 61 -0.03 -7.38 6.73
CA ALA A 61 1.43 -7.40 6.76
C ALA A 61 2.03 -6.07 6.27
N GLY A 62 1.43 -5.48 5.23
CA GLY A 62 1.79 -4.17 4.71
C GLY A 62 1.64 -3.04 5.74
N LYS A 63 0.46 -2.95 6.37
CA LYS A 63 0.18 -1.99 7.46
C LYS A 63 1.15 -2.13 8.61
N ARG A 64 1.42 -3.36 9.05
CA ARG A 64 2.37 -3.63 10.14
C ARG A 64 3.77 -3.10 9.82
N ARG A 65 4.28 -3.38 8.61
CA ARG A 65 5.60 -2.88 8.17
C ARG A 65 5.65 -1.35 8.07
N ALA A 66 4.56 -0.72 7.60
CA ALA A 66 4.47 0.73 7.56
C ALA A 66 4.50 1.33 8.97
N MET A 67 3.72 0.78 9.89
CA MET A 67 3.69 1.20 11.30
C MET A 67 5.03 1.01 12.00
N GLU A 68 5.70 -0.12 11.78
CA GLU A 68 7.05 -0.37 12.30
C GLU A 68 8.05 0.70 11.82
N GLN A 69 7.95 1.15 10.56
CA GLN A 69 8.81 2.22 10.03
C GLN A 69 8.47 3.60 10.61
N ILE A 70 7.19 3.91 10.80
CA ILE A 70 6.73 5.14 11.46
C ILE A 70 7.27 5.18 12.91
N ASN A 71 7.11 4.09 13.65
CA ASN A 71 7.54 3.98 15.05
C ASN A 71 9.07 4.09 15.18
N LYS A 72 9.83 3.48 14.26
CA LYS A 72 11.30 3.60 14.25
C LYS A 72 11.76 5.05 14.02
N ARG A 73 11.05 5.81 13.18
CA ARG A 73 11.32 7.25 13.00
C ARG A 73 11.00 8.05 14.26
N GLY A 74 9.90 7.73 14.94
CA GLY A 74 9.53 8.38 16.20
C GLY A 74 10.49 8.07 17.36
N ALA A 75 10.99 6.83 17.45
CA ALA A 75 11.93 6.42 18.48
C ALA A 75 13.32 7.07 18.32
N GLY A 76 13.84 7.14 17.09
CA GLY A 76 15.12 7.78 16.82
C GLY A 76 15.13 9.31 17.00
N ALA A 77 13.95 9.94 17.04
CA ALA A 77 13.82 11.38 17.36
C ALA A 77 13.87 11.67 18.87
N ASN A 78 13.66 10.65 19.72
CA ASN A 78 13.64 10.79 21.19
C ASN A 78 14.99 10.47 21.85
N GLU A 79 15.96 9.93 21.12
CA GLU A 79 17.30 9.60 21.64
C GLU A 79 18.31 10.77 21.50
N THR A 80 17.91 11.88 20.87
CA THR A 80 18.77 13.06 20.62
C THR A 80 18.34 14.32 21.36
N ASN A 81 17.47 14.21 22.37
CA ASN A 81 17.05 15.33 23.23
C ASN A 81 17.52 15.16 24.67
#